data_AF-A0A2V7PZL0-F1
#
_entry.id   AF-A0A2V7PZL0-F1
#
_cell.length_a   1.000
_cell.length_b   1.000
_cell.length_c   1.000
_cell.angle_alpha   90.00
_cell.angle_beta   90.00
_cell.angle_gamma   90.00
#
_symmetry.space_group_name_H-M   'P 1'
#
loop_
_entity.id
_entity.type
_entity.pdbx_description
1 polymer ?
#
loop_
_entity_poly.entity_id
_entity_poly.type
_entity_poly.pdbx_seq_one_letter_code
_entity_poly.pdbx_strand_id
1 'polypeptide(L)'
;MMLCVVPGIYLGLLFSLTIPVMVEEGLFGLAAMRRSAELTRYNPQRDLDADPRFKVFVIVLVGTLLGWVVGMLVQLPMIVVQEVMLLREVAGGRQPDPGRMMAKLAWIQVPSQMLTMLTQTAIHLYICFGLGLLFFDVKGRKEGLDLEAAVARLVESRFGAPAESVAGSPATT
;
A
#
# COMPACT_ATOMS: atom_id res chain seq x y z
N MET A 1 -13.87 -10.20 19.21
CA MET A 1 -13.31 -9.34 18.15
C MET A 1 -12.01 -9.87 17.53
N MET A 2 -11.07 -10.43 18.30
CA MET A 2 -9.79 -10.96 17.77
C MET A 2 -9.94 -12.10 16.75
N LEU A 3 -10.93 -12.99 16.89
CA LEU A 3 -11.17 -14.11 15.95
C LEU A 3 -11.58 -13.68 14.53
N CYS A 4 -12.04 -12.44 14.32
CA CYS A 4 -12.40 -11.92 13.00
C CYS A 4 -11.25 -11.16 12.31
N VAL A 5 -10.20 -10.80 13.06
CA VAL A 5 -9.07 -10.02 12.54
C VAL A 5 -8.26 -10.85 11.55
N VAL A 6 -7.96 -12.10 11.90
CA VAL A 6 -7.19 -13.01 11.04
C VAL A 6 -7.90 -13.30 9.70
N PRO A 7 -9.17 -13.76 9.67
CA PRO A 7 -9.86 -13.96 8.40
C PRO A 7 -10.09 -12.64 7.65
N GLY A 8 -10.32 -11.53 8.36
CA GLY A 8 -10.46 -10.20 7.75
C GLY A 8 -9.19 -9.73 7.03
N ILE A 9 -8.02 -9.93 7.64
CA ILE A 9 -6.73 -9.66 7.02
C ILE A 9 -6.52 -10.57 5.80
N TYR A 10 -6.84 -11.86 5.92
CA TYR A 10 -6.70 -12.81 4.82
C TYR A 10 -7.62 -12.48 3.63
N LEU A 11 -8.88 -12.13 3.89
CA LEU A 11 -9.82 -11.66 2.88
C LEU A 11 -9.35 -10.33 2.27
N GLY A 12 -8.92 -9.36 3.10
CA GLY A 12 -8.39 -8.08 2.66
C GLY A 12 -7.19 -8.26 1.72
N LEU A 13 -6.28 -9.18 2.04
CA LEU A 13 -5.16 -9.62 1.20
C LEU A 13 -5.63 -10.09 -0.19
N LEU A 14 -6.63 -10.98 -0.21
CA LEU A 14 -7.17 -11.60 -1.41
C LEU A 14 -7.88 -10.56 -2.30
N PHE A 15 -8.54 -9.58 -1.68
CA PHE A 15 -9.18 -8.46 -2.35
C PHE A 15 -8.20 -7.36 -2.78
N SER A 16 -7.06 -7.20 -2.10
CA SER A 16 -6.12 -6.10 -2.38
C SER A 16 -5.53 -6.19 -3.79
N LEU A 17 -5.34 -7.42 -4.29
CA LEU A 17 -4.82 -7.68 -5.64
C LEU A 17 -5.93 -7.76 -6.69
N THR A 18 -7.21 -7.78 -6.28
CA THR A 18 -8.32 -7.81 -7.23
C THR A 18 -8.40 -6.50 -8.02
N ILE A 19 -8.22 -5.35 -7.37
CA ILE A 19 -8.25 -4.04 -8.03
C ILE A 19 -7.20 -3.95 -9.15
N PRO A 20 -5.89 -4.21 -8.92
CA PRO A 20 -4.90 -4.14 -10.00
C PRO A 20 -5.15 -5.17 -11.10
N VAL A 21 -5.63 -6.38 -10.78
CA VAL A 21 -6.04 -7.37 -11.80
C VAL A 21 -7.18 -6.84 -12.67
N MET A 22 -8.17 -6.15 -12.09
CA MET A 22 -9.27 -5.56 -12.85
C MET A 22 -8.81 -4.45 -13.80
N VAL A 23 -7.86 -3.62 -13.35
CA VAL A 23 -7.32 -2.50 -14.15
C VAL A 23 -6.42 -3.00 -15.28
N GLU A 24 -5.54 -3.97 -15.01
CA GLU A 24 -4.54 -4.44 -15.96
C GLU A 24 -5.06 -5.52 -16.91
N GLU A 25 -5.84 -6.49 -16.42
CA GLU A 25 -6.33 -7.61 -17.24
C GLU A 25 -7.75 -7.37 -17.78
N GLY A 26 -8.42 -6.29 -17.37
CA GLY A 26 -9.80 -5.99 -17.80
C GLY A 26 -10.84 -7.02 -17.34
N LEU A 27 -10.49 -7.86 -16.35
CA LEU A 27 -11.39 -8.88 -15.79
C LEU A 27 -12.23 -8.26 -14.67
N PHE A 28 -13.50 -8.63 -14.55
CA PHE A 28 -14.39 -8.10 -13.50
C PHE A 28 -15.03 -9.22 -12.66
N GLY A 29 -15.40 -8.90 -11.42
CA GLY A 29 -16.16 -9.79 -10.53
C GLY A 29 -15.39 -11.05 -10.11
N LEU A 30 -16.06 -12.21 -10.18
CA LEU A 30 -15.50 -13.49 -9.73
C LEU A 30 -14.30 -13.95 -10.55
N ALA A 31 -14.20 -13.56 -11.83
CA ALA A 31 -13.05 -13.89 -12.68
C ALA A 31 -11.78 -13.21 -12.15
N ALA A 32 -11.86 -11.95 -11.76
CA ALA A 32 -10.75 -11.21 -11.16
C ALA A 32 -10.35 -11.78 -9.80
N MET A 33 -11.31 -12.19 -8.97
CA MET A 33 -11.03 -12.84 -7.68
C MET A 33 -10.37 -14.21 -7.84
N ARG A 34 -10.79 -15.02 -8.81
CA ARG A 34 -10.16 -16.31 -9.08
C ARG A 34 -8.72 -16.12 -9.54
N ARG A 35 -8.48 -15.14 -10.41
CA ARG A 35 -7.14 -14.79 -10.88
C ARG A 35 -6.25 -14.29 -9.74
N SER A 36 -6.76 -13.43 -8.85
CA SER A 36 -6.02 -12.97 -7.68
C SER A 36 -5.68 -14.11 -6.71
N ALA A 37 -6.59 -15.07 -6.53
CA ALA A 37 -6.35 -16.29 -5.75
C ALA A 37 -5.26 -17.19 -6.37
N GLU A 38 -5.25 -17.32 -7.71
CA GLU A 38 -4.22 -18.07 -8.42
C GLU A 38 -2.84 -17.39 -8.36
N LEU A 39 -2.79 -16.06 -8.35
CA LEU A 39 -1.55 -15.29 -8.16
C LEU A 39 -1.00 -15.45 -6.74
N THR A 40 -1.86 -15.32 -5.72
CA THR A 40 -1.46 -15.44 -4.31
C THR A 40 -1.12 -16.86 -3.86
N ARG A 41 -1.50 -17.89 -4.63
CA ARG A 41 -1.18 -19.30 -4.31
C ARG A 41 0.14 -19.77 -4.94
N TYR A 42 0.76 -18.98 -5.81
CA TYR A 42 2.00 -19.37 -6.47
C TYR A 42 3.18 -19.25 -5.49
N ASN A 43 3.58 -20.38 -4.90
CA ASN A 43 4.78 -20.50 -4.06
C ASN A 43 5.65 -21.67 -4.58
N PRO A 44 6.51 -21.41 -5.58
CA PRO A 44 7.27 -22.47 -6.26
C PRO A 44 8.40 -23.06 -5.40
N GLN A 45 8.91 -22.33 -4.40
CA GLN A 45 10.07 -22.75 -3.59
C GLN A 45 9.75 -23.15 -2.14
N ARG A 46 8.50 -22.99 -1.68
CA ARG A 46 8.07 -23.22 -0.28
C ARG A 46 8.86 -22.43 0.78
N ASP A 47 9.63 -21.42 0.37
CA ASP A 47 10.29 -20.49 1.28
C ASP A 47 9.30 -19.46 1.83
N LEU A 48 9.39 -19.19 3.13
CA LEU A 48 8.54 -18.21 3.80
C LEU A 48 8.85 -16.76 3.36
N ASP A 49 10.11 -16.46 3.05
CA ASP A 49 10.53 -15.15 2.54
C ASP A 49 10.11 -14.89 1.09
N ALA A 50 9.84 -15.98 0.34
CA ALA A 50 9.37 -15.90 -1.04
C ALA A 50 7.84 -15.83 -1.15
N ASP A 51 7.09 -16.04 -0.05
CA ASP A 51 5.63 -16.08 -0.09
C ASP A 51 5.05 -14.66 -0.30
N PRO A 52 4.34 -14.42 -1.42
CA PRO A 52 3.67 -13.13 -1.67
C PRO A 52 2.74 -12.70 -0.53
N ARG A 53 2.13 -13.66 0.16
CA ARG A 53 1.19 -13.40 1.26
C ARG A 53 1.90 -12.75 2.45
N PHE A 54 3.12 -13.21 2.74
CA PHE A 54 3.93 -12.65 3.81
C PHE A 54 4.34 -11.22 3.48
N LYS A 55 4.77 -10.95 2.24
CA LYS A 55 5.10 -9.59 1.78
C LYS A 55 3.91 -8.63 1.91
N VAL A 56 2.72 -9.01 1.42
CA VAL A 56 1.51 -8.18 1.58
C VAL A 56 1.18 -7.99 3.07
N PHE A 57 1.26 -9.05 3.88
CA PHE A 57 1.04 -8.95 5.32
C PHE A 57 1.99 -7.94 5.96
N VAL A 58 3.29 -7.98 5.63
CA VAL A 58 4.28 -7.02 6.11
C VAL A 58 3.95 -5.60 5.66
N ILE A 59 3.57 -5.37 4.39
CA ILE A 59 3.18 -4.03 3.91
C ILE A 59 1.97 -3.51 4.68
N VAL A 60 0.93 -4.32 4.87
CA VAL A 60 -0.29 -3.94 5.60
C VAL A 60 0.03 -3.69 7.08
N LEU A 61 0.86 -4.54 7.69
CA LEU A 61 1.31 -4.40 9.08
C LEU A 61 2.09 -3.10 9.27
N VAL A 62 3.07 -2.83 8.40
CA VAL A 62 3.88 -1.61 8.43
C VAL A 62 3.00 -0.39 8.19
N GLY A 63 2.09 -0.43 7.21
CA GLY A 63 1.14 0.65 6.96
C GLY A 63 0.22 0.93 8.14
N THR A 64 -0.28 -0.12 8.80
CA THR A 64 -1.13 0.00 10.00
C THR A 64 -0.34 0.57 11.17
N LEU A 65 0.89 0.09 11.39
CA LEU A 65 1.76 0.55 12.46
C LEU A 65 2.18 2.01 12.24
N LEU A 66 2.55 2.38 11.01
CA LEU A 66 2.84 3.74 10.61
C LEU A 66 1.62 4.65 10.84
N GLY A 67 0.44 4.20 10.42
CA GLY A 67 -0.79 4.97 10.63
C GLY A 67 -1.15 5.15 12.10
N TRP A 68 -0.89 4.14 12.93
CA TRP A 68 -1.06 4.24 14.37
C TRP A 68 -0.08 5.25 14.99
N VAL A 69 1.22 5.15 14.66
CA VAL A 69 2.26 6.06 15.17
C VAL A 69 1.98 7.50 14.76
N VAL A 70 1.73 7.73 13.47
CA VAL A 70 1.46 9.07 12.95
C VAL A 70 0.14 9.62 13.52
N GLY A 71 -0.90 8.78 13.62
CA GLY A 71 -2.16 9.15 14.25
C GLY A 71 -1.97 9.57 15.71
N MET A 72 -1.17 8.82 16.47
CA MET A 72 -0.80 9.19 17.84
C MET A 72 -0.08 10.54 17.87
N LEU A 73 0.93 10.73 17.02
CA LEU A 73 1.71 11.97 16.97
C LEU A 73 0.84 13.20 16.64
N VAL A 74 -0.13 13.04 15.74
CA VAL A 74 -1.07 14.12 15.37
C VAL A 74 -2.08 14.41 16.48
N GLN A 75 -2.53 13.38 17.21
CA GLN A 75 -3.53 13.53 18.28
C GLN A 75 -2.94 14.00 19.61
N LEU A 76 -1.68 13.66 19.91
CA LEU A 76 -1.03 13.97 21.18
C LEU A 76 -1.13 15.46 21.58
N PRO A 77 -0.79 16.45 20.72
CA PRO A 77 -0.93 17.86 21.10
C PRO A 77 -2.37 18.24 21.41
N MET A 78 -3.34 17.62 20.72
CA MET A 78 -4.75 17.89 20.95
C MET A 78 -5.21 17.39 22.32
N ILE A 79 -4.80 16.17 22.68
CA ILE A 79 -5.08 15.57 24.00
C ILE A 79 -4.49 16.46 25.10
N VAL A 80 -3.23 16.89 24.95
CA VAL A 80 -2.57 17.77 25.94
C VAL A 80 -3.32 19.09 26.11
N VAL A 81 -3.74 19.73 25.03
CA VAL A 81 -4.50 20.99 25.11
C VAL A 81 -5.84 20.79 25.83
N GLN A 82 -6.56 19.70 25.55
CA GLN A 82 -7.84 19.39 26.19
C GLN A 82 -7.67 19.19 27.71
N GLU A 83 -6.69 18.40 28.12
CA GLU A 83 -6.39 18.13 29.54
C GLU A 83 -5.98 19.40 30.28
N VAL A 84 -5.12 20.24 29.68
CA VAL A 84 -4.68 21.50 30.30
C VAL A 84 -5.84 22.49 30.44
N MET A 85 -6.73 22.58 29.45
CA MET A 85 -7.92 23.45 29.54
C MET A 85 -8.88 22.98 30.63
N LEU A 86 -9.15 21.68 30.70
CA LEU A 86 -10.02 21.09 31.72
C LEU A 86 -9.44 21.28 33.12
N LEU A 87 -8.15 20.98 33.32
CA LEU A 87 -7.45 21.19 34.60
C LEU A 87 -7.49 22.66 35.03
N ARG A 88 -7.31 23.60 34.09
CA ARG A 88 -7.32 25.04 34.38
C ARG A 88 -8.70 25.52 34.82
N GLU A 89 -9.78 25.00 34.25
CA GLU A 89 -11.15 25.36 34.63
C GLU A 89 -11.52 24.81 36.01
N VAL A 90 -11.18 23.54 36.28
CA VAL A 90 -11.39 22.88 37.58
C VAL A 90 -10.58 23.58 38.69
N ALA A 91 -9.30 23.88 38.45
CA ALA A 91 -8.45 24.57 39.41
C ALA A 91 -8.88 26.02 39.69
N GLY A 92 -9.58 26.65 38.74
CA GLY A 92 -10.07 28.02 38.87
C GLY A 92 -11.31 28.18 39.75
N GLY A 93 -11.87 27.09 40.29
CA GLY A 93 -13.07 27.11 41.13
C GLY A 93 -14.34 27.60 40.44
N ARG A 94 -14.30 27.79 39.11
CA ARG A 94 -15.45 28.15 38.30
C ARG A 94 -16.16 26.88 37.88
N GLN A 95 -17.46 26.80 38.13
CA GLN A 95 -18.28 25.77 37.54
C GLN A 95 -18.22 25.96 36.02
N PRO A 96 -17.63 25.00 35.26
CA PRO A 96 -17.46 25.18 33.83
C PRO A 96 -18.84 25.26 33.18
N ASP A 97 -19.12 26.40 32.53
CA ASP A 97 -20.31 26.55 31.69
C ASP A 97 -20.14 25.61 30.47
N PRO A 98 -20.90 24.50 30.40
CA PRO A 98 -20.65 23.44 29.43
C PRO A 98 -20.81 23.96 27.99
N GLY A 99 -21.68 24.93 27.77
CA GLY A 99 -21.94 25.49 26.43
C GLY A 99 -20.74 26.25 25.88
N ARG A 100 -20.08 27.06 26.71
CA ARG A 100 -18.88 27.83 26.30
C ARG A 100 -17.66 26.92 26.13
N MET A 101 -17.53 25.89 26.94
CA MET A 101 -16.43 24.93 26.84
C MET A 101 -16.55 24.10 25.57
N MET A 102 -17.75 23.57 25.25
CA MET A 102 -17.99 22.85 24.00
C MET A 102 -17.73 23.70 22.75
N ALA A 103 -18.16 24.97 22.74
CA ALA A 103 -17.92 25.85 21.60
C ALA A 103 -16.42 26.09 21.35
N LYS A 104 -15.62 26.24 22.41
CA LYS A 104 -14.15 26.36 22.29
C LYS A 104 -13.51 25.06 21.81
N LEU A 105 -13.93 23.93 22.37
CA LEU A 105 -13.41 22.61 21.98
C LEU A 105 -13.72 22.31 20.51
N ALA A 106 -14.94 22.63 20.04
CA ALA A 106 -15.33 22.46 18.64
C ALA A 106 -14.41 23.22 17.67
N TRP A 107 -14.02 24.45 18.03
CA TRP A 107 -13.11 25.26 17.20
C TRP A 107 -11.73 24.62 17.02
N ILE A 108 -11.21 23.94 18.05
CA ILE A 108 -9.92 23.26 17.97
C ILE A 108 -10.07 21.85 17.34
N GLN A 109 -11.21 21.20 17.57
CA GLN A 109 -11.49 19.86 17.07
C GLN A 109 -11.65 19.80 15.55
N VAL A 110 -12.29 20.81 14.93
CA VAL A 110 -12.52 20.82 13.47
C VAL A 110 -11.20 20.77 12.69
N PRO A 111 -10.20 21.66 12.92
CA PRO A 111 -8.90 21.56 12.27
C PRO A 111 -8.17 20.23 12.54
N SER A 112 -8.27 19.71 13.76
CA SER A 112 -7.66 18.41 14.12
C SER A 112 -8.27 17.24 13.34
N GLN A 113 -9.59 17.24 13.13
CA GLN A 113 -10.25 16.25 12.28
C GLN A 113 -9.81 16.36 10.83
N MET A 114 -9.70 17.58 10.28
CA MET A 114 -9.21 17.79 8.92
C MET A 114 -7.78 17.29 8.74
N LEU A 115 -6.89 17.61 9.69
CA LEU A 115 -5.50 17.15 9.67
C LEU A 115 -5.42 15.62 9.76
N THR A 116 -6.24 15.02 10.61
CA THR A 116 -6.33 13.56 10.74
C THR A 116 -6.77 12.92 9.42
N MET A 117 -7.82 13.47 8.76
CA MET A 117 -8.29 12.97 7.48
C MET A 117 -7.20 13.04 6.41
N LEU A 118 -6.53 14.18 6.26
CA LEU A 118 -5.43 14.36 5.30
C LEU A 118 -4.29 13.37 5.53
N THR A 119 -3.93 13.17 6.79
CA THR A 119 -2.88 12.24 7.19
C THR A 119 -3.26 10.80 6.85
N GLN A 120 -4.50 10.39 7.18
CA GLN A 120 -5.02 9.07 6.84
C GLN A 120 -5.05 8.84 5.32
N THR A 121 -5.47 9.84 4.54
CA THR A 121 -5.42 9.77 3.07
C THR A 121 -4.00 9.55 2.56
N ALA A 122 -3.02 10.29 3.07
CA ALA A 122 -1.61 10.14 2.67
C ALA A 122 -1.06 8.73 2.98
N ILE A 123 -1.34 8.20 4.18
CA ILE A 123 -0.95 6.83 4.57
C ILE A 123 -1.62 5.81 3.64
N HIS A 124 -2.91 5.99 3.34
CA HIS A 124 -3.63 5.05 2.48
C HIS A 124 -3.06 5.03 1.07
N LEU A 125 -2.73 6.20 0.49
CA LEU A 125 -2.04 6.29 -0.80
C LEU A 125 -0.70 5.55 -0.77
N TYR A 126 0.10 5.73 0.28
CA TYR A 126 1.37 5.01 0.45
C TYR A 126 1.18 3.49 0.43
N ILE A 127 0.18 2.97 1.15
CA ILE A 127 -0.14 1.55 1.18
C ILE A 127 -0.58 1.06 -0.21
N CYS A 128 -1.46 1.81 -0.89
CA CYS A 128 -1.89 1.50 -2.26
C CYS A 128 -0.72 1.41 -3.23
N PHE A 129 0.24 2.33 -3.17
CA PHE A 129 1.47 2.27 -3.98
C PHE A 129 2.29 1.03 -3.66
N GLY A 130 2.50 0.71 -2.38
CA GLY A 130 3.23 -0.49 -1.96
C GLY A 130 2.59 -1.78 -2.48
N LEU A 131 1.27 -1.88 -2.41
CA LEU A 131 0.52 -3.02 -2.95
C LEU A 131 0.61 -3.12 -4.47
N GLY A 132 0.53 -1.99 -5.17
CA GLY A 132 0.69 -1.94 -6.63
C GLY A 132 2.07 -2.42 -7.08
N LEU A 133 3.14 -1.95 -6.44
CA LEU A 133 4.52 -2.40 -6.73
C LEU A 133 4.68 -3.90 -6.47
N LEU A 134 4.12 -4.41 -5.36
CA LEU A 134 4.17 -5.83 -5.05
C LEU A 134 3.40 -6.67 -6.07
N PHE A 135 2.26 -6.18 -6.56
CA PHE A 135 1.52 -6.85 -7.63
C PHE A 135 2.39 -7.01 -8.89
N PHE A 136 3.07 -5.95 -9.33
CA PHE A 136 3.96 -6.01 -10.49
C PHE A 136 5.17 -6.93 -10.27
N ASP A 137 5.79 -6.94 -9.08
CA ASP A 137 6.87 -7.89 -8.73
C ASP A 137 6.39 -9.34 -8.82
N VAL A 138 5.22 -9.65 -8.25
CA VAL A 138 4.65 -11.01 -8.27
C VAL A 138 4.26 -11.43 -9.69
N LYS A 139 3.65 -10.53 -10.47
CA LYS A 139 3.27 -10.78 -11.86
C LYS A 139 4.51 -11.06 -12.72
N GLY A 140 5.54 -10.22 -12.63
CA GLY A 140 6.79 -10.39 -13.38
C GLY A 140 7.48 -11.73 -13.09
N ARG A 141 7.52 -12.15 -11.82
CA ARG A 141 8.08 -13.45 -11.42
C ARG A 141 7.26 -14.64 -11.92
N LYS A 142 5.92 -14.55 -11.86
CA LYS A 142 5.03 -15.67 -12.19
C LYS A 142 4.90 -15.88 -13.69
N GLU A 143 4.79 -14.79 -14.45
CA GLU A 143 4.63 -14.84 -15.90
C GLU A 143 5.97 -15.07 -16.61
N GLY A 144 7.07 -15.10 -15.87
CA GLY A 144 8.37 -15.40 -16.43
C GLY A 144 8.83 -14.32 -17.41
N LEU A 145 8.37 -13.08 -17.26
CA LEU A 145 8.88 -11.93 -18.02
C LEU A 145 10.40 -11.84 -17.88
N ASP A 146 10.93 -12.19 -16.70
CA ASP A 146 12.37 -12.32 -16.47
C ASP A 146 13.00 -13.51 -17.22
N LEU A 147 12.28 -14.62 -17.40
CA LEU A 147 12.73 -15.76 -18.19
C LEU A 147 12.71 -15.45 -19.68
N GLU A 148 11.67 -14.78 -20.18
CA GLU A 148 11.60 -14.31 -21.57
C GLU A 148 12.71 -13.29 -21.86
N ALA A 149 12.96 -12.34 -20.94
CA ALA A 149 14.05 -11.39 -21.06
C ALA A 149 15.43 -12.08 -20.98
N ALA A 150 15.60 -13.08 -20.10
CA ALA A 150 16.84 -13.85 -20.00
C ALA A 150 17.07 -14.72 -21.25
N VAL A 151 16.03 -15.35 -21.79
CA VAL A 151 16.07 -16.12 -23.03
C VAL A 151 16.36 -15.20 -24.22
N ALA A 152 15.74 -14.02 -24.29
CA ALA A 152 16.01 -13.03 -25.32
C ALA A 152 17.48 -12.59 -25.32
N ARG A 153 18.05 -12.29 -24.13
CA ARG A 153 19.49 -11.98 -23.98
C ARG A 153 20.38 -13.16 -24.38
N LEU A 154 20.00 -14.39 -24.03
CA LEU A 154 20.73 -15.59 -24.44
C LEU A 154 20.70 -15.78 -25.96
N VAL A 155 19.54 -15.58 -26.60
CA VAL A 155 19.39 -15.62 -28.06
C VAL A 155 20.26 -14.54 -28.72
N GLU A 156 20.21 -13.31 -28.24
CA GLU A 156 21.03 -12.20 -28.74
C GLU A 156 22.53 -12.48 -28.58
N SER A 157 22.97 -12.98 -27.43
CA SER A 157 24.37 -13.33 -27.19
C SER A 157 24.88 -14.50 -28.03
N ARG A 158 24.00 -15.46 -28.38
CA ARG A 158 24.36 -16.70 -29.07
C ARG A 158 24.27 -16.59 -30.58
N PHE A 159 23.33 -15.79 -31.08
CA PHE A 159 23.11 -15.59 -32.51
C PHE A 159 23.68 -14.27 -33.02
N GLY A 160 24.11 -13.38 -32.12
CA GLY A 160 24.53 -12.02 -32.45
C GLY A 160 23.33 -11.19 -32.94
N ALA A 161 23.39 -9.86 -32.77
CA ALA A 161 22.52 -8.99 -33.55
C ALA A 161 22.66 -9.38 -35.03
N PRO A 162 21.56 -9.47 -35.82
CA PRO A 162 21.67 -9.71 -37.25
C PRO A 162 22.66 -8.69 -37.78
N ALA A 163 23.80 -9.18 -38.28
CA ALA A 163 24.89 -8.35 -38.77
C ALA A 163 24.27 -7.27 -39.63
N GLU A 164 24.32 -6.03 -39.13
CA GLU A 164 23.95 -4.86 -39.90
C GLU A 164 24.69 -5.03 -41.22
N SER A 165 23.89 -5.20 -42.27
CA SER A 165 24.37 -5.55 -43.58
C SER A 165 25.55 -4.65 -43.90
N VAL A 166 26.61 -5.26 -44.39
CA VAL A 166 27.69 -4.63 -45.14
C VAL A 166 27.03 -3.86 -46.30
N ALA A 167 26.45 -2.71 -45.99
CA ALA A 167 25.80 -1.81 -46.90
C ALA A 167 26.92 -0.96 -47.48
N GLY A 168 27.45 -1.47 -48.59
CA GLY A 168 28.04 -0.68 -49.67
C GLY A 168 28.99 0.42 -49.24
N SER A 169 30.28 0.13 -49.33
CA SER A 169 31.24 1.11 -49.80
C SER A 169 31.05 1.28 -51.32
N PRO A 170 30.40 2.33 -51.84
CA PRO A 170 30.62 2.72 -53.23
C PRO A 170 32.00 3.39 -53.33
N ALA A 171 32.82 2.77 -54.17
CA ALA A 171 34.15 3.19 -54.51
C ALA A 171 34.20 4.61 -55.10
N THR A 172 35.29 5.28 -54.79
CA THR A 172 36.00 6.26 -55.62
C THR A 172 35.74 6.13 -57.13
N THR A 173 35.22 7.19 -57.76
CA THR A 173 35.81 7.89 -58.92
C THR A 173 35.07 9.19 -59.20
#